data_AF-A0A143ZJN8-F1
#
_entry.id   AF-A0A143ZJN8-F1
#
_cell.length_a   1.000
_cell.length_b   1.000
_cell.length_c   1.000
_cell.angle_alpha   90.00
_cell.angle_beta   90.00
_cell.angle_gamma   90.00
#
_symmetry.space_group_name_H-M   'P 1'
#
loop_
_entity.id
_entity.type
_entity.pdbx_description
1 polymer ?
#
loop_
_entity_poly.entity_id
_entity_poly.type
_entity_poly.pdbx_seq_one_letter_code
_entity_poly.pdbx_strand_id
1 'polypeptide(L)' 'MHMMINSMKRRNEALQNECDMLAQGFDTISAQLTEAYALLQKYEPEYVDRKLNPNRPEAPVAAEPVVQETAEQTIN' A
#
# COMPACT_ATOMS: atom_id res chain seq x y z
N MET A 1 -22.73 15.90 45.36
CA MET A 1 -21.43 15.81 44.64
C MET A 1 -20.95 14.38 44.38
N HIS A 2 -21.06 13.44 45.33
CA HIS A 2 -20.53 12.07 45.17
C HIS A 2 -21.08 11.29 43.95
N MET A 3 -22.39 11.38 43.68
CA MET A 3 -23.00 10.74 42.49
C MET A 3 -22.49 11.31 41.15
N MET A 4 -22.20 12.60 41.10
CA MET A 4 -21.66 13.25 39.90
C MET A 4 -20.23 12.79 39.62
N ILE A 5 -19.40 12.66 40.66
CA ILE A 5 -18.02 12.15 40.56
C ILE A 5 -18.02 10.71 40.02
N ASN A 6 -18.88 9.83 40.56
CA ASN A 6 -18.98 8.44 40.09
C ASN A 6 -19.51 8.34 38.65
N SER A 7 -20.41 9.25 38.26
CA SER A 7 -20.88 9.36 36.87
C SER A 7 -19.78 9.82 35.92
N MET A 8 -18.95 10.79 36.32
CA MET A 8 -17.80 11.25 35.53
C MET A 8 -16.74 10.15 35.39
N LYS A 9 -16.43 9.40 36.45
CA LYS A 9 -15.46 8.29 36.41
C LYS A 9 -15.87 7.21 35.41
N ARG A 10 -17.12 6.73 35.48
CA ARG A 10 -17.63 5.72 34.54
C ARG A 10 -17.57 6.17 33.07
N ARG A 11 -17.85 7.46 32.82
CA ARG A 11 -17.76 8.02 31.46
C ARG A 11 -16.31 8.12 30.98
N ASN A 12 -15.38 8.48 31.84
CA ASN A 12 -13.95 8.47 31.49
C ASN A 12 -13.45 7.06 31.20
N GLU A 13 -13.84 6.07 32.02
CA GLU A 13 -13.48 4.66 31.78
C GLU A 13 -14.06 4.16 30.45
N ALA A 14 -15.32 4.49 30.14
CA ALA A 14 -15.93 4.14 28.85
C ALA A 14 -15.16 4.77 27.67
N LEU A 15 -14.82 6.06 27.78
CA LEU A 15 -14.07 6.76 26.74
C LEU A 15 -12.65 6.20 26.56
N GLN A 16 -11.98 5.83 27.66
CA GLN A 16 -10.67 5.18 27.59
C GLN A 16 -10.75 3.85 26.84
N ASN A 17 -11.75 3.02 27.15
CA ASN A 17 -11.95 1.76 26.45
C ASN A 17 -12.22 1.96 24.94
N GLU A 18 -13.01 2.98 24.57
CA GLU A 18 -13.26 3.31 23.17
C GLU A 18 -11.98 3.74 22.44
N CYS A 19 -11.14 4.55 23.10
CA CYS A 19 -9.83 4.95 22.56
C CYS A 19 -8.90 3.76 22.38
N ASP A 20 -8.86 2.83 23.34
CA ASP A 20 -8.02 1.64 23.27
C ASP A 20 -8.46 0.71 22.13
N MET A 21 -9.77 0.52 21.95
CA MET A 21 -10.32 -0.24 20.82
C MET A 21 -9.98 0.42 19.48
N LEU A 22 -10.07 1.75 19.40
CA LEU A 22 -9.72 2.48 18.19
C LEU A 22 -8.23 2.35 17.85
N ALA A 23 -7.35 2.46 18.85
CA ALA A 23 -5.91 2.29 18.68
C ALA A 23 -5.58 0.89 18.13
N GLN A 24 -6.17 -0.16 18.70
CA GLN A 24 -5.99 -1.53 18.21
C GLN A 24 -6.50 -1.72 16.77
N GLY A 25 -7.60 -1.05 16.42
CA GLY A 25 -8.12 -1.03 15.05
C GLY A 25 -7.11 -0.41 14.07
N PHE A 26 -6.49 0.71 14.43
CA PHE A 26 -5.45 1.34 13.61
C PHE A 26 -4.21 0.46 13.46
N ASP A 27 -3.75 -0.18 14.53
CA ASP A 27 -2.60 -1.08 14.47
C ASP A 27 -2.87 -2.25 13.52
N THR A 28 -4.07 -2.82 13.57
CA THR A 28 -4.49 -3.91 12.67
C THR A 28 -4.51 -3.46 11.21
N ILE A 29 -5.12 -2.31 10.92
CA ILE A 29 -5.19 -1.76 9.56
C ILE A 29 -3.79 -1.44 9.03
N SER A 30 -2.93 -0.87 9.87
CA SER A 30 -1.54 -0.55 9.54
C SER A 30 -0.75 -1.82 9.15
N ALA A 31 -0.90 -2.90 9.91
CA ALA A 31 -0.29 -4.18 9.60
C ALA A 31 -0.77 -4.72 8.24
N GLN A 32 -2.09 -4.74 8.01
CA GLN A 32 -2.68 -5.22 6.75
C GLN A 32 -2.24 -4.39 5.53
N LEU A 33 -2.18 -3.07 5.68
CA LEU A 33 -1.69 -2.17 4.61
C LEU A 33 -0.23 -2.43 4.29
N THR A 34 0.60 -2.66 5.31
CA THR A 34 2.02 -2.97 5.13
C THR A 34 2.20 -4.28 4.36
N GLU A 35 1.43 -5.32 4.70
CA GLU A 35 1.44 -6.60 3.99
C GLU A 35 0.96 -6.46 2.54
N ALA A 36 -0.14 -5.76 2.32
CA ALA A 36 -0.68 -5.50 0.98
C ALA A 36 0.33 -4.73 0.12
N TYR A 37 0.99 -3.72 0.68
CA TYR A 37 2.03 -2.97 0.00
C TYR A 37 3.25 -3.86 -0.34
N ALA A 38 3.69 -4.71 0.59
CA ALA A 38 4.79 -5.64 0.34
C ALA A 38 4.48 -6.64 -0.79
N LEU A 39 3.24 -7.14 -0.85
CA LEU A 39 2.78 -7.98 -1.96
C LEU A 39 2.76 -7.22 -3.28
N LEU A 40 2.21 -6.00 -3.29
CA LEU A 40 2.16 -5.17 -4.48
C LEU A 40 3.58 -4.85 -4.98
N GLN A 41 4.51 -4.53 -4.09
CA GLN A 41 5.92 -4.29 -4.45
C GLN A 41 6.59 -5.54 -5.02
N LYS A 42 6.21 -6.74 -4.57
CA LYS A 42 6.75 -8.01 -5.07
C LYS A 42 6.27 -8.32 -6.49
N TYR A 43 5.00 -8.10 -6.79
CA TYR A 43 4.40 -8.48 -8.08
C TYR A 43 4.41 -7.34 -9.11
N GLU A 44 4.32 -6.09 -8.67
CA GLU A 44 4.28 -4.90 -9.53
C GLU A 44 5.23 -3.78 -9.04
N PRO A 45 6.55 -4.04 -8.97
CA PRO A 45 7.51 -3.08 -8.43
C PRO A 45 7.55 -1.75 -9.19
N GLU A 46 7.36 -1.78 -10.52
CA GLU A 46 7.34 -0.57 -11.36
C GLU A 46 6.09 0.28 -11.14
N TYR A 47 4.96 -0.35 -10.85
CA TYR A 47 3.74 0.37 -10.50
C TYR A 47 3.93 1.10 -9.16
N VAL A 48 4.46 0.40 -8.16
CA VAL A 48 4.75 0.96 -6.84
C VAL A 48 5.73 2.12 -6.93
N ASP A 49 6.82 1.94 -7.67
CA ASP A 49 7.84 2.97 -7.84
C ASP A 49 7.31 4.22 -8.55
N ARG A 50 6.47 4.08 -9.59
CA ARG A 50 5.80 5.22 -10.23
C ARG A 50 4.84 5.96 -9.29
N LYS A 51 4.15 5.24 -8.40
CA LYS A 51 3.21 5.87 -7.45
C LYS A 51 3.92 6.60 -6.32
N LEU A 52 5.04 6.07 -5.83
CA LEU A 52 5.83 6.70 -4.77
C LEU A 52 6.77 7.80 -5.30
N ASN A 53 7.27 7.64 -6.53
CA ASN A 53 8.16 8.59 -7.19
C ASN A 53 7.55 9.08 -8.50
N PRO A 54 6.49 9.91 -8.45
CA PRO A 54 5.77 10.36 -9.64
C PRO A 54 6.61 11.21 -10.61
N ASN A 55 7.76 11.71 -10.18
CA ASN A 55 8.69 12.50 -10.99
C ASN A 55 9.90 11.69 -11.48
N ARG A 56 9.97 10.38 -11.21
CA ARG A 56 11.07 9.55 -11.69
C ARG A 56 10.97 9.42 -13.21
N PRO A 57 12.01 9.77 -13.98
CA PRO A 57 12.00 9.56 -15.43
C PRO A 57 11.82 8.07 -15.73
N GLU A 58 10.89 7.74 -16.63
CA GLU A 58 10.62 6.36 -17.03
C GLU A 58 11.93 5.71 -17.52
N ALA A 59 12.27 4.55 -16.95
CA ALA A 59 13.37 3.77 -17.47
C ALA A 59 13.03 3.35 -18.91
N PRO A 60 13.96 3.45 -19.88
CA PRO A 60 13.69 3.05 -21.24
C PRO A 60 13.29 1.58 -21.24
N VAL A 61 12.07 1.30 -21.68
CA VAL A 61 11.59 -0.06 -21.92
C VAL A 61 12.56 -0.66 -22.94
N ALA A 62 13.33 -1.67 -22.53
CA ALA A 62 14.18 -2.40 -23.45
C ALA A 62 13.24 -3.03 -24.49
N ALA A 63 13.31 -2.52 -25.73
CA ALA A 63 12.55 -3.07 -26.84
C ALA A 63 12.84 -4.57 -26.90
N GLU A 64 11.78 -5.38 -26.83
CA GLU A 64 11.88 -6.79 -27.17
C GLU A 64 12.56 -6.90 -28.55
N PRO A 65 13.53 -7.80 -28.75
CA PRO A 65 14.21 -7.92 -30.02
C PRO A 65 13.20 -8.33 -31.08
N VAL A 66 12.85 -7.39 -31.97
CA VAL A 66 12.09 -7.68 -33.18
C VAL A 66 12.92 -8.66 -34.00
N VAL A 67 12.50 -9.93 -34.03
CA VAL A 67 13.09 -10.94 -34.90
C VAL A 67 12.84 -10.49 -36.34
N GLN A 68 13.88 -9.92 -36.97
CA GLN A 68 13.90 -9.69 -38.40
C GLN A 68 14.05 -11.06 -39.08
N GLU A 69 12.94 -11.69 -39.45
CA GLU A 69 12.96 -12.72 -40.48
C GLU A 69 13.28 -12.04 -41.82
N THR A 70 14.57 -11.99 -42.17
CA THR A 70 15.00 -11.70 -43.53
C THR A 70 14.62 -12.90 -44.40
N ALA A 71 13.48 -12.81 -45.08
CA ALA A 71 13.19 -13.67 -46.21
C ALA A 71 14.14 -13.31 -47.36
N GLU A 72 15.22 -14.09 -47.51
CA GLU A 72 16.00 -14.17 -48.74
C GLU A 72 15.08 -14.68 -49.85
N GLN A 73 14.50 -13.78 -50.65
CA GLN A 73 13.93 -14.15 -51.95
C GLN A 73 15.00 -13.92 -53.01
N THR A 74 15.69 -15.02 -53.31
CA THR A 74 16.62 -15.20 -54.41
C THR A 74 15.92 -14.94 -55.75
N ILE A 75 16.55 -14.10 -56.56
CA ILE A 75 16.20 -13.80 -57.95
C ILE A 75 16.38 -15.08 -58.79
N ASN A 76 15.41 -15.40 -59.66
CA ASN A 76 15.62 -16.11 -60.93
C ASN A 76 14.56 -15.68 -61.95
#